data_AF-A0A424T1G4-F1
#
_entry.id   AF-A0A424T1G4-F1
#
_cell.length_a   1.000
_cell.length_b   1.000
_cell.length_c   1.000
_cell.angle_alpha   90.00
_cell.angle_beta   90.00
_cell.angle_gamma   90.00
#
_symmetry.space_group_name_H-M   'P 1'
#
loop_
_entity.id
_entity.type
_entity.pdbx_description
1 polymer ?
#
loop_
_entity_poly.entity_id
_entity_poly.type
_entity_poly.pdbx_seq_one_letter_code
_entity_poly.pdbx_strand_id
1 'polypeptide(L)'
;MGNFEYDELMKGNPIFPSYQVTLDNWRKYPYNKWSFVNVRNLIPTAEIKTKFVNFLNFEKTLTNLSDLIVNHEGNSSKLSQILDQCDTDAFLVMHRGKLIFEYFNNFTNYYTPHIVFSISKSITSLVFGIIVKEIDLDLNT
;
A
#
# COMPACT_ATOMS: atom_id res chain seq x y z
N MET A 1 -21.52 -17.40 -9.16
CA MET A 1 -21.51 -16.23 -8.25
C MET A 1 -21.14 -15.04 -9.11
N GLY A 2 -21.97 -13.99 -9.15
CA GLY A 2 -21.67 -12.80 -9.95
C GLY A 2 -20.38 -12.14 -9.45
N ASN A 3 -19.62 -11.54 -10.36
CA ASN A 3 -18.42 -10.77 -9.99
C ASN A 3 -18.86 -9.66 -9.03
N PHE A 4 -18.30 -9.62 -7.82
CA PHE A 4 -18.52 -8.50 -6.92
C PHE A 4 -17.84 -7.28 -7.53
N GLU A 5 -18.60 -6.21 -7.77
CA GLU A 5 -18.08 -4.98 -8.37
C GLU A 5 -17.44 -4.13 -7.26
N TYR A 6 -16.13 -4.29 -7.06
CA TYR A 6 -15.41 -3.53 -6.02
C TYR A 6 -15.56 -2.03 -6.21
N ASP A 7 -15.68 -1.57 -7.46
CA ASP A 7 -15.89 -0.16 -7.80
C ASP A 7 -17.15 0.43 -7.16
N GLU A 8 -18.15 -0.36 -6.78
CA GLU A 8 -19.37 0.12 -6.12
C GLU A 8 -19.23 0.28 -4.60
N LEU A 9 -18.10 -0.15 -4.01
CA LEU A 9 -17.83 0.05 -2.58
C LEU A 9 -17.93 1.54 -2.20
N MET A 10 -18.72 1.81 -1.17
CA MET A 10 -18.94 3.14 -0.60
C MET A 10 -19.49 4.19 -1.59
N LYS A 11 -20.10 3.76 -2.70
CA LYS A 11 -20.82 4.65 -3.65
C LYS A 11 -22.33 4.69 -3.37
N GLY A 12 -22.95 5.82 -3.73
CA GLY A 12 -24.40 6.05 -3.62
C GLY A 12 -24.85 6.81 -2.38
N ASN A 13 -26.13 7.19 -2.34
CA ASN A 13 -26.76 7.86 -1.21
C ASN A 13 -28.25 7.48 -1.08
N PRO A 14 -28.63 6.55 -0.17
CA PRO A 14 -27.74 5.81 0.73
C PRO A 14 -26.91 4.75 -0.01
N ILE A 15 -25.75 4.39 0.55
CA ILE A 15 -24.92 3.29 0.04
C ILE A 15 -25.67 1.97 0.22
N PHE A 16 -25.72 1.12 -0.80
CA PHE A 16 -26.40 -0.16 -0.71
C PHE A 16 -25.71 -1.10 0.31
N PRO A 17 -26.44 -1.82 1.19
CA PRO A 17 -25.84 -2.54 2.30
C PRO A 17 -24.70 -3.51 1.95
N SER A 18 -24.76 -4.20 0.80
CA SER A 18 -23.70 -5.13 0.39
C SER A 18 -22.38 -4.44 0.01
N TYR A 19 -22.42 -3.14 -0.29
CA TYR A 19 -21.27 -2.31 -0.66
C TYR A 19 -20.80 -1.37 0.46
N GLN A 20 -21.40 -1.46 1.64
CA GLN A 20 -20.98 -0.69 2.81
C GLN A 20 -19.74 -1.30 3.45
N VAL A 21 -18.73 -0.46 3.68
CA VAL A 21 -17.55 -0.76 4.47
C VAL A 21 -17.79 -0.23 5.89
N THR A 22 -17.69 -1.11 6.88
CA THR A 22 -17.93 -0.82 8.29
C THR A 22 -16.76 -1.30 9.16
N LEU A 23 -16.75 -0.92 10.44
CA LEU A 23 -15.76 -1.42 11.40
C LEU A 23 -15.78 -2.95 11.55
N ASP A 24 -16.90 -3.61 11.25
CA ASP A 24 -17.04 -5.07 11.38
C ASP A 24 -16.48 -5.84 10.18
N ASN A 25 -16.41 -5.20 9.01
CA ASN A 25 -16.06 -5.87 7.76
C ASN A 25 -14.82 -5.32 7.06
N TRP A 26 -14.27 -4.17 7.45
CA TRP A 26 -13.23 -3.47 6.70
C TRP A 26 -11.99 -4.31 6.39
N ARG A 27 -11.65 -5.31 7.22
CA ARG A 27 -10.49 -6.19 6.98
C ARG A 27 -10.79 -7.41 6.12
N LYS A 28 -12.06 -7.68 5.83
CA LYS A 28 -12.52 -8.85 5.09
C LYS A 28 -12.54 -8.52 3.60
N TYR A 29 -12.20 -9.51 2.78
CA TYR A 29 -12.51 -9.42 1.36
C TYR A 29 -14.04 -9.40 1.20
N PRO A 30 -14.59 -8.56 0.32
CA PRO A 30 -13.88 -7.64 -0.58
C PRO A 30 -13.70 -6.20 -0.07
N TYR A 31 -14.24 -5.88 1.10
CA TYR A 31 -14.25 -4.54 1.69
C TYR A 31 -12.85 -3.96 1.93
N ASN A 32 -11.85 -4.82 2.14
CA ASN A 32 -10.45 -4.43 2.31
C ASN A 32 -9.86 -3.69 1.11
N LYS A 33 -10.35 -3.93 -0.11
CA LYS A 33 -9.92 -3.22 -1.33
C LYS A 33 -10.10 -1.71 -1.21
N TRP A 34 -11.24 -1.26 -0.69
CA TRP A 34 -11.48 0.15 -0.44
C TRP A 34 -10.88 0.60 0.90
N SER A 35 -11.04 -0.21 1.95
CA SER A 35 -10.75 0.23 3.32
C SER A 35 -9.26 0.45 3.58
N PHE A 36 -8.37 -0.32 2.95
CA PHE A 36 -6.94 -0.26 3.20
C PHE A 36 -6.30 1.05 2.72
N VAL A 37 -6.94 1.73 1.77
CA VAL A 37 -6.57 3.08 1.32
C VAL A 37 -7.48 4.19 1.89
N ASN A 38 -8.47 3.83 2.70
CA ASN A 38 -9.44 4.77 3.29
C ASN A 38 -9.58 4.63 4.82
N VAL A 39 -8.56 4.09 5.50
CA VAL A 39 -8.62 3.75 6.94
C VAL A 39 -9.09 4.92 7.81
N ARG A 40 -8.69 6.15 7.49
CA ARG A 40 -9.08 7.35 8.25
C ARG A 40 -10.57 7.66 8.23
N ASN A 41 -11.31 7.11 7.26
CA ASN A 41 -12.77 7.24 7.18
C ASN A 41 -13.49 6.24 8.09
N LEU A 42 -12.76 5.28 8.68
CA LEU A 42 -13.31 4.20 9.50
C LEU A 42 -12.79 4.25 10.94
N ILE A 43 -11.50 4.52 11.11
CA ILE A 43 -10.80 4.45 12.40
C ILE A 43 -10.19 5.83 12.69
N PRO A 44 -10.30 6.34 13.94
CA PRO A 44 -9.59 7.53 14.35
C PRO A 44 -8.08 7.40 14.10
N THR A 45 -7.50 8.40 13.43
CA THR A 45 -6.06 8.42 13.12
C THR A 45 -5.43 9.74 13.53
N ALA A 46 -4.15 9.70 13.88
CA ALA A 46 -3.32 10.89 14.01
C ALA A 46 -2.54 11.12 12.71
N GLU A 47 -2.51 12.37 12.25
CA GLU A 47 -1.76 12.74 11.05
C GLU A 47 -0.25 12.84 11.35
N ILE A 48 0.56 12.15 10.54
CA ILE A 48 2.00 12.38 10.48
C ILE A 48 2.27 13.38 9.35
N LYS A 49 2.45 14.64 9.71
CA LYS A 49 2.67 15.72 8.73
C LYS A 49 4.04 15.60 8.08
N THR A 50 4.06 15.70 6.76
CA THR A 50 5.29 15.84 5.98
C THR A 50 5.53 17.32 5.69
N LYS A 51 6.79 17.77 5.73
CA LYS A 51 7.14 19.11 5.23
C LYS A 51 7.12 19.05 3.70
N PHE A 52 6.05 19.56 3.08
CA PHE A 52 5.82 19.61 1.63
C PHE A 52 6.93 20.33 0.82
N VAL A 53 7.90 20.95 1.48
CA VAL A 53 8.92 21.79 0.85
C VAL A 53 9.96 20.95 0.07
N ASN A 54 10.17 19.70 0.45
CA ASN A 54 11.12 18.80 -0.21
C ASN A 54 10.46 17.46 -0.53
N PHE A 55 9.60 17.42 -1.53
CA PHE A 55 9.37 16.13 -2.19
C PHE A 55 10.72 15.63 -2.67
N LEU A 56 11.13 14.46 -2.19
CA LEU A 56 12.23 13.72 -2.80
C LEU A 56 11.81 13.42 -4.24
N ASN A 57 12.23 14.27 -5.16
CA ASN A 57 11.95 14.10 -6.57
C ASN A 57 12.94 13.06 -7.08
N PHE A 58 12.58 11.78 -6.92
CA PHE A 58 13.37 10.70 -7.43
C PHE A 58 13.46 10.83 -8.95
N GLU A 59 14.65 10.66 -9.51
CA GLU A 59 14.80 10.54 -10.94
C GLU A 59 13.96 9.32 -11.41
N LYS A 60 13.02 9.56 -12.32
CA LYS A 60 12.20 8.51 -12.91
C LYS A 60 12.80 8.09 -14.26
N THR A 61 13.18 6.82 -14.36
CA THR A 61 13.64 6.20 -15.62
C THR A 61 12.81 4.93 -15.84
N LEU A 62 11.52 5.13 -16.08
CA LEU A 62 10.56 4.04 -16.13
C LEU A 62 10.86 3.08 -17.28
N THR A 63 10.86 1.80 -16.96
CA THR A 63 10.99 0.68 -17.89
C THR A 63 9.76 -0.19 -17.72
N ASN A 64 9.25 -0.76 -18.82
CA ASN A 64 8.13 -1.71 -18.72
C ASN A 64 8.62 -3.02 -18.10
N LEU A 65 8.28 -3.25 -16.83
CA LEU A 65 8.47 -4.53 -16.16
C LEU A 65 7.18 -5.35 -16.08
N SER A 66 6.04 -4.83 -16.51
CA SER A 66 4.75 -5.54 -16.47
C SER A 66 4.80 -6.86 -17.25
N ASP A 67 5.48 -6.86 -18.39
CA ASP A 67 5.66 -8.03 -19.25
C ASP A 67 6.85 -8.93 -18.85
N LEU A 68 7.55 -8.61 -17.76
CA LEU A 68 8.64 -9.44 -17.26
C LEU A 68 8.11 -10.84 -16.94
N ILE A 69 8.70 -11.86 -17.56
CA ILE A 69 8.34 -13.25 -17.30
C ILE A 69 9.05 -13.71 -16.02
N VAL A 70 8.25 -14.05 -15.01
CA VAL A 70 8.71 -14.64 -13.75
C VAL A 70 8.46 -16.15 -13.83
N ASN A 71 9.52 -16.93 -13.61
CA ASN A 71 9.44 -18.39 -13.57
C ASN A 71 9.50 -18.87 -12.12
N HIS A 72 8.53 -19.66 -11.69
CA HIS A 72 8.48 -20.23 -10.34
C HIS A 72 7.82 -21.61 -10.38
N GLU A 73 8.50 -22.63 -9.83
CA GLU A 73 8.00 -24.01 -9.72
C GLU A 73 7.43 -24.57 -11.04
N GLY A 74 8.10 -24.30 -12.17
CA GLY A 74 7.68 -24.76 -13.50
C GLY A 74 6.55 -23.96 -14.14
N ASN A 75 6.04 -22.93 -13.47
CA ASN A 75 5.06 -21.98 -14.02
C ASN A 75 5.76 -20.70 -14.48
N SER A 76 5.27 -20.14 -15.58
CA SER A 76 5.71 -18.84 -16.12
C SER A 76 4.52 -17.89 -16.15
N SER A 77 4.69 -16.69 -15.61
CA SER A 77 3.65 -15.66 -15.65
C SER A 77 4.29 -14.29 -15.79
N LYS A 78 3.55 -13.36 -16.41
CA LYS A 78 3.96 -11.96 -16.44
C LYS A 78 3.90 -11.38 -15.03
N LEU A 79 4.80 -10.47 -14.70
CA LEU A 79 4.78 -9.75 -13.43
C LEU A 79 3.41 -9.13 -13.15
N SER A 80 2.79 -8.48 -14.15
CA SER A 80 1.45 -7.89 -13.99
C SER A 80 0.39 -8.91 -13.56
N GLN A 81 0.40 -10.09 -14.15
CA GLN A 81 -0.54 -11.16 -13.80
C GLN A 81 -0.35 -11.64 -12.36
N ILE A 82 0.90 -11.72 -11.91
CA ILE A 82 1.21 -12.08 -10.52
C ILE A 82 0.70 -10.99 -9.58
N LEU A 83 0.94 -9.71 -9.90
CA LEU A 83 0.47 -8.58 -9.09
C LEU A 83 -1.06 -8.58 -8.96
N ASP A 84 -1.77 -8.82 -10.06
CA ASP A 84 -3.23 -8.95 -10.09
C ASP A 84 -3.71 -10.15 -9.24
N GLN A 85 -3.08 -11.32 -9.39
CA GLN A 85 -3.42 -12.53 -8.62
C GLN A 85 -3.17 -12.38 -7.12
N CYS A 86 -2.16 -11.58 -6.74
CA CYS A 86 -1.84 -11.28 -5.35
C CYS A 86 -2.68 -10.12 -4.77
N ASP A 87 -3.70 -9.64 -5.50
CA ASP A 87 -4.54 -8.52 -5.08
C ASP A 87 -3.72 -7.24 -4.80
N THR A 88 -2.61 -7.05 -5.50
CA THR A 88 -1.65 -5.96 -5.24
C THR A 88 -2.23 -4.59 -5.60
N ASP A 89 -2.19 -3.66 -4.66
CA ASP A 89 -2.69 -2.30 -4.85
C ASP A 89 -1.61 -1.32 -5.36
N ALA A 90 -0.36 -1.50 -4.92
CA ALA A 90 0.79 -0.74 -5.39
C ALA A 90 2.09 -1.56 -5.35
N PHE A 91 2.92 -1.43 -6.38
CA PHE A 91 4.24 -2.04 -6.45
C PHE A 91 5.23 -1.10 -7.16
N LEU A 92 6.36 -0.80 -6.51
CA LEU A 92 7.36 0.12 -7.03
C LEU A 92 8.73 -0.56 -6.98
N VAL A 93 9.55 -0.34 -8.02
CA VAL A 93 10.94 -0.81 -8.07
C VAL A 93 11.87 0.38 -8.20
N MET A 94 12.79 0.50 -7.25
CA MET A 94 13.88 1.47 -7.31
C MET A 94 15.22 0.76 -7.50
N HIS A 95 16.06 1.31 -8.37
CA HIS A 95 17.41 0.81 -8.60
C HIS A 95 18.39 1.99 -8.66
N ARG A 96 19.42 1.96 -7.81
CA ARG A 96 20.46 3.01 -7.70
C ARG A 96 19.88 4.42 -7.50
N GLY A 97 18.88 4.54 -6.63
CA GLY A 97 18.23 5.82 -6.31
C GLY A 97 17.23 6.32 -7.37
N LYS A 98 17.04 5.58 -8.48
CA LYS A 98 16.07 5.92 -9.53
C LYS A 98 14.83 5.04 -9.43
N LEU A 99 13.65 5.62 -9.65
CA LEU A 99 12.42 4.86 -9.80
C LEU A 99 12.35 4.32 -11.24
N ILE A 100 12.34 3.00 -11.38
CA ILE A 100 12.40 2.32 -12.68
C ILE A 100 11.10 1.61 -13.07
N PHE A 101 10.19 1.39 -12.12
CA PHE A 101 8.88 0.80 -12.39
C PHE A 101 7.89 1.20 -11.30
N GLU A 102 6.66 1.46 -11.71
CA GLU A 102 5.53 1.70 -10.82
C GLU A 102 4.29 1.00 -11.40
N TYR A 103 3.56 0.32 -10.52
CA TYR A 103 2.28 -0.31 -10.77
C TYR A 103 1.31 0.13 -9.68
N PHE A 104 0.10 0.50 -10.08
CA PHE A 104 -0.99 0.87 -9.20
C PHE A 104 -2.27 0.22 -9.70
N ASN A 105 -3.13 -0.21 -8.78
CA ASN A 105 -4.41 -0.82 -9.11
C ASN A 105 -5.50 -0.38 -8.11
N ASN A 106 -6.76 -0.70 -8.43
CA ASN A 106 -7.94 -0.41 -7.62
C ASN A 106 -8.02 1.08 -7.25
N PHE A 107 -8.19 1.37 -5.96
CA PHE A 107 -8.36 2.71 -5.41
C PHE A 107 -7.03 3.44 -5.15
N THR A 108 -5.90 2.94 -5.69
CA THR A 108 -4.56 3.40 -5.35
C THR A 108 -3.91 4.15 -6.49
N ASN A 109 -3.25 5.26 -6.14
CA ASN A 109 -2.37 6.01 -7.04
C ASN A 109 -1.18 6.53 -6.22
N TYR A 110 -0.29 7.28 -6.88
CA TYR A 110 0.91 7.86 -6.26
C TYR A 110 0.65 8.66 -4.98
N TYR A 111 -0.50 9.32 -4.86
CA TYR A 111 -0.85 10.17 -3.72
C TYR A 111 -1.73 9.47 -2.68
N THR A 112 -2.18 8.24 -2.95
CA THR A 112 -3.09 7.51 -2.05
C THR A 112 -2.30 6.95 -0.85
N PRO A 113 -2.60 7.37 0.39
CA PRO A 113 -2.04 6.72 1.57
C PRO A 113 -2.59 5.30 1.70
N HIS A 114 -1.71 4.31 1.86
CA HIS A 114 -2.09 2.92 2.06
C HIS A 114 -1.71 2.45 3.48
N ILE A 115 -2.56 1.67 4.15
CA ILE A 115 -2.20 1.05 5.42
C ILE A 115 -1.01 0.10 5.24
N VAL A 116 -0.01 0.21 6.09
CA VAL A 116 1.24 -0.57 5.95
C VAL A 116 1.36 -1.72 6.95
N PHE A 117 0.32 -1.93 7.77
CA PHE A 117 0.29 -2.94 8.84
C PHE A 117 1.61 -3.00 9.63
N SER A 118 2.24 -4.18 9.72
CA SER A 118 3.44 -4.41 10.53
C SER A 118 4.70 -3.73 10.00
N ILE A 119 4.71 -3.16 8.78
CA ILE A 119 5.83 -2.31 8.32
C ILE A 119 6.03 -1.12 9.27
N SER A 120 4.97 -0.65 9.94
CA SER A 120 5.03 0.37 10.99
C SER A 120 6.03 0.04 12.12
N LYS A 121 6.26 -1.25 12.40
CA LYS A 121 7.23 -1.68 13.43
C LYS A 121 8.67 -1.38 12.99
N SER A 122 8.98 -1.58 11.72
CA SER A 122 10.30 -1.25 11.17
C SER A 122 10.54 0.26 11.19
N ILE A 123 9.52 1.07 10.88
CA ILE A 123 9.60 2.54 10.99
C ILE A 123 9.86 2.96 12.44
N THR A 124 9.13 2.38 13.39
CA THR A 124 9.31 2.63 14.83
C THR A 124 10.71 2.26 15.28
N SER A 125 11.19 1.07 14.90
CA SER A 125 12.52 0.56 15.24
C SER A 125 13.63 1.45 14.66
N LEU A 126 13.47 1.94 13.43
CA LEU A 126 14.43 2.87 12.82
C LEU A 126 14.55 4.16 13.64
N VAL A 127 13.43 4.78 14.00
CA VAL A 127 13.43 6.00 14.82
C VAL A 127 14.01 5.72 16.21
N PHE A 128 13.65 4.60 16.81
CA PHE A 128 14.20 4.18 18.10
C PHE A 128 15.71 3.99 18.04
N GLY A 129 16.25 3.36 17.01
CA GLY A 129 17.70 3.20 16.82
C GLY A 129 18.44 4.54 16.69
N ILE A 130 17.82 5.55 16.09
CA ILE A 130 18.36 6.92 16.09
C ILE A 130 18.42 7.46 17.52
N ILE A 131 17.32 7.35 18.28
CA ILE A 131 17.26 7.82 19.68
C ILE A 131 18.31 7.12 20.54
N VAL A 132 18.41 5.79 20.44
CA VAL A 132 19.41 4.98 21.18
C VAL A 132 20.82 5.55 20.98
N LYS A 133 21.18 5.87 19.73
CA LYS A 133 22.46 6.47 19.40
C LYS A 133 22.61 7.88 19.97
N GLU A 134 21.59 8.73 19.85
CA GLU A 134 21.65 10.13 20.27
C GLU A 134 21.76 10.30 21.79
N ILE A 135 21.17 9.38 22.58
CA ILE A 135 21.18 9.46 24.05
C ILE A 135 22.08 8.42 24.72
N ASP A 136 22.81 7.63 23.94
CA ASP A 136 23.65 6.51 24.41
C ASP A 136 22.88 5.53 25.31
N LEU A 137 21.69 5.11 24.85
CA LEU A 137 20.81 4.21 25.60
C LEU A 137 21.36 2.78 25.59
N ASP A 138 21.64 2.20 26.76
CA ASP A 138 21.92 0.76 26.88
C ASP A 138 20.63 -0.04 26.65
N LEU A 139 20.69 -1.01 25.74
CA LEU A 139 19.58 -1.89 25.41
C LEU A 139 19.56 -3.18 26.26
N ASN A 140 20.56 -3.40 27.10
CA ASN A 140 20.70 -4.60 27.93
C ASN A 140 20.31 -4.39 29.40
N THR A 141 19.93 -3.17 29.77
CA THR A 141 19.35 -2.82 31.08
C THR A 141 17.85 -2.94 31.05
#